data_AF-A0A1Q7BQ62-F1
#
_entry.id   AF-A0A1Q7BQ62-F1
#
_cell.length_a   1.000
_cell.length_b   1.000
_cell.length_c   1.000
_cell.angle_alpha   90.00
_cell.angle_beta   90.00
_cell.angle_gamma   90.00
#
_symmetry.space_group_name_H-M   'P 1'
#
loop_
_entity.id
_entity.type
_entity.pdbx_description
1 polymer ?
#
loop_
_entity_poly.entity_id
_entity_poly.type
_entity_poly.pdbx_seq_one_letter_code
_entity_poly.pdbx_strand_id
1 'polypeptide(L)'
;MRRLLLALYPKAWRERFGAEFAALLEDTPLSVFVVTDTVRQALRLRVGAHRWVPAWLGALALFGFFDWASAASGYTHNILWAPSDPRRALALAVTVAPLAIVAALAAVGRVRRRRA
;
A
#
# COMPACT_ATOMS: atom_id res chain seq x y z
N MET A 1 24.43 13.59 -4.86
CA MET A 1 23.76 12.33 -5.27
C MET A 1 23.79 11.24 -4.19
N ARG A 2 24.97 10.81 -3.70
CA ARG A 2 25.11 9.67 -2.74
C ARG A 2 24.38 9.88 -1.41
N ARG A 3 24.46 11.08 -0.82
CA ARG A 3 23.69 11.46 0.38
C ARG A 3 22.17 11.42 0.17
N LEU A 4 21.68 11.74 -1.04
CA LEU A 4 20.25 11.66 -1.37
C LEU A 4 19.79 10.21 -1.44
N LEU A 5 20.61 9.32 -2.02
CA LEU A 5 20.32 7.88 -2.06
C LEU A 5 20.24 7.28 -0.67
N LEU A 6 21.18 7.61 0.21
CA LEU A 6 21.13 7.21 1.62
C LEU A 6 19.86 7.72 2.31
N ALA A 7 19.47 8.99 2.07
CA ALA A 7 18.29 9.60 2.70
C ALA A 7 16.95 8.93 2.34
N LEU A 8 16.88 8.15 1.25
CA LEU A 8 15.69 7.38 0.88
C LEU A 8 15.41 6.24 1.88
N TYR A 9 16.44 5.74 2.56
CA TYR A 9 16.31 4.63 3.48
C TYR A 9 15.71 5.06 4.85
N PRO A 10 14.89 4.20 5.49
CA PRO A 10 14.34 4.46 6.83
C PRO A 10 15.42 4.75 7.87
N LYS A 11 15.12 5.60 8.86
CA LYS A 11 16.08 6.01 9.91
C LYS A 11 16.72 4.82 10.63
N ALA A 12 15.92 3.85 11.08
CA ALA A 12 16.40 2.65 11.76
C ALA A 12 17.32 1.77 10.88
N TRP A 13 17.12 1.78 9.56
CA TRP A 13 18.01 1.08 8.63
C TRP A 13 19.34 1.84 8.47
N ARG A 14 19.28 3.17 8.35
CA ARG A 14 20.46 4.03 8.22
C ARG A 14 21.35 3.99 9.47
N GLU A 15 20.76 3.92 10.65
CA GLU A 15 21.52 3.79 11.91
C GLU A 15 22.31 2.49 11.98
N ARG A 16 21.82 1.42 11.36
CA ARG A 16 22.41 0.09 11.43
C ARG A 16 23.36 -0.24 10.29
N PHE A 17 23.08 0.23 9.08
CA PHE A 17 23.83 -0.13 7.86
C PHE A 17 24.29 1.09 7.03
N GLY A 18 23.95 2.30 7.45
CA GLY A 18 24.16 3.50 6.63
C GLY A 18 25.63 3.85 6.41
N ALA A 19 26.51 3.58 7.39
CA ALA A 19 27.95 3.83 7.26
C ALA A 19 28.60 2.87 6.27
N GLU A 20 28.32 1.57 6.39
CA GLU A 20 28.80 0.54 5.45
C GLU A 20 28.30 0.78 4.03
N PHE A 21 27.02 1.11 3.87
CA PHE A 21 26.44 1.39 2.56
C PHE A 21 26.98 2.70 1.95
N ALA A 22 27.31 3.70 2.77
CA ALA A 22 27.98 4.92 2.30
C ALA A 22 29.37 4.62 1.73
N ALA A 23 30.17 3.79 2.43
CA ALA A 23 31.49 3.37 1.96
C ALA A 23 31.39 2.55 0.65
N LEU A 24 30.45 1.60 0.58
CA LEU A 24 30.15 0.86 -0.66
C LEU A 24 29.76 1.78 -1.82
N LEU A 25 28.94 2.79 -1.55
CA LEU A 25 28.57 3.80 -2.53
C LEU A 25 29.75 4.70 -2.92
N GLU A 26 30.75 4.88 -2.05
CA GLU A 26 31.99 5.63 -2.33
C GLU A 26 32.87 4.88 -3.32
N ASP A 27 33.04 3.58 -3.13
CA ASP A 27 33.88 2.71 -3.97
C ASP A 27 33.20 2.25 -5.27
N THR A 28 31.86 2.33 -5.36
CA THR A 28 31.12 1.91 -6.55
C THR A 28 30.92 3.07 -7.54
N PRO A 29 31.26 2.90 -8.83
CA PRO A 29 30.92 3.90 -9.84
C PRO A 29 29.40 4.04 -9.97
N LEU A 30 28.90 5.26 -9.78
CA LEU A 30 27.47 5.58 -9.88
C LEU A 30 27.00 5.50 -11.34
N SER A 31 26.52 4.33 -11.74
CA SER A 31 25.77 4.18 -12.98
C SER A 31 24.28 4.41 -12.76
N VAL A 32 23.54 4.70 -13.84
CA VAL A 32 22.07 4.82 -13.79
C VAL A 32 21.42 3.55 -13.23
N PHE A 33 21.97 2.37 -13.54
CA PHE A 33 21.50 1.10 -13.00
C PHE A 33 21.67 0.99 -11.48
N VAL A 34 22.82 1.43 -10.94
CA VAL A 34 23.06 1.41 -9.48
C VAL A 34 22.11 2.36 -8.76
N VAL A 35 21.87 3.54 -9.35
CA VAL A 35 20.92 4.52 -8.82
C VAL A 35 19.51 3.94 -8.78
N THR A 36 19.02 3.38 -9.89
CA THR A 36 17.66 2.82 -9.96
C THR A 36 17.47 1.62 -9.05
N ASP A 37 18.45 0.73 -8.94
CA ASP A 37 18.38 -0.41 -8.02
C ASP A 37 18.35 0.05 -6.56
N THR A 38 19.21 1.00 -6.18
CA THR A 38 19.23 1.60 -4.84
C THR A 38 17.88 2.23 -4.48
N VAL A 39 17.28 2.99 -5.40
CA VAL A 39 15.93 3.57 -5.19
C VAL A 39 14.87 2.47 -5.03
N ARG A 40 14.92 1.42 -5.85
CA ARG A 40 13.98 0.29 -5.78
C ARG A 40 14.08 -0.44 -4.44
N GLN A 41 15.29 -0.67 -3.94
CA GLN A 41 15.51 -1.30 -2.64
C GLN A 41 14.99 -0.43 -1.49
N ALA A 42 15.31 0.87 -1.50
CA ALA A 42 14.81 1.82 -0.51
C ALA A 42 13.27 1.85 -0.51
N LEU A 43 12.64 1.86 -1.69
CA LEU A 43 11.19 1.82 -1.83
C LEU A 43 10.60 0.52 -1.27
N ARG A 44 11.19 -0.65 -1.58
CA ARG A 44 10.75 -1.95 -1.01
C ARG A 44 10.78 -1.94 0.51
N LEU A 45 11.85 -1.40 1.12
CA LEU A 45 11.96 -1.29 2.58
C LEU A 45 10.89 -0.37 3.16
N ARG A 46 10.61 0.75 2.49
CA ARG A 46 9.60 1.73 2.92
C ARG A 46 8.17 1.18 2.83
N VAL A 47 7.88 0.47 1.73
CA VAL A 47 6.61 -0.22 1.50
C VAL A 47 6.45 -1.38 2.49
N GLY A 48 7.50 -2.15 2.76
CA GLY A 48 7.50 -3.22 3.76
C GLY A 48 7.21 -2.70 5.18
N ALA A 49 7.81 -1.56 5.55
CA ALA A 49 7.53 -0.91 6.84
C ALA A 49 6.06 -0.46 6.97
N HIS A 50 5.42 -0.09 5.86
CA HIS A 50 4.05 0.40 5.81
C HIS A 50 3.15 -0.50 4.96
N ARG A 51 3.24 -1.83 5.13
CA ARG A 51 2.49 -2.82 4.33
C ARG A 51 0.98 -2.57 4.20
N TRP A 52 0.41 -1.81 5.13
CA TRP A 52 -1.01 -1.44 5.13
C TRP A 52 -1.35 -0.32 4.12
N VAL A 53 -0.41 0.58 3.81
CA VAL A 53 -0.64 1.67 2.83
C VAL A 53 -0.98 1.15 1.44
N PRO A 54 -0.17 0.26 0.81
CA PRO A 54 -0.54 -0.28 -0.50
C PRO A 54 -1.82 -1.13 -0.46
N ALA A 55 -2.09 -1.81 0.66
CA ALA A 55 -3.34 -2.56 0.84
C ALA A 55 -4.56 -1.63 0.84
N TRP A 56 -4.49 -0.50 1.54
CA TRP A 56 -5.54 0.53 1.53
C TRP A 56 -5.71 1.17 0.15
N LEU A 57 -4.61 1.51 -0.53
CA LEU A 57 -4.67 2.06 -1.89
C LEU A 57 -5.32 1.07 -2.86
N GLY A 58 -4.95 -0.22 -2.79
CA GLY A 58 -5.57 -1.27 -3.60
C GLY A 58 -7.06 -1.45 -3.30
N ALA A 59 -7.45 -1.42 -2.02
CA ALA A 59 -8.86 -1.51 -1.64
C ALA A 59 -9.68 -0.30 -2.10
N LEU A 60 -9.13 0.92 -2.05
CA LEU A 60 -9.77 2.12 -2.58
C LEU A 60 -9.93 2.06 -4.10
N ALA A 61 -8.90 1.58 -4.81
CA ALA A 61 -8.97 1.39 -6.26
C ALA A 61 -10.05 0.37 -6.66
N LEU A 62 -10.12 -0.76 -5.96
CA LEU A 62 -11.16 -1.77 -6.19
C LEU A 62 -12.56 -1.25 -5.84
N PHE A 63 -12.70 -0.52 -4.73
CA PHE A 63 -13.95 0.14 -4.37
C PHE A 63 -14.42 1.07 -5.49
N GLY A 64 -13.56 1.98 -5.96
CA GLY A 64 -13.89 2.90 -7.04
C GLY A 64 -14.20 2.19 -8.36
N PHE A 65 -13.48 1.10 -8.67
CA PHE A 65 -13.75 0.28 -9.84
C PHE A 65 -15.14 -0.37 -9.78
N PHE A 66 -15.52 -0.98 -8.65
CA PHE A 66 -16.82 -1.62 -8.50
C PHE A 66 -17.97 -0.63 -8.42
N ASP A 67 -17.75 0.54 -7.82
CA ASP A 67 -18.71 1.65 -7.82
C ASP A 67 -18.96 2.14 -9.25
N TRP A 68 -17.89 2.41 -10.00
CA TRP A 68 -17.98 2.79 -11.41
C TRP A 68 -18.68 1.72 -12.27
N ALA A 69 -18.31 0.45 -12.12
CA ALA A 69 -18.92 -0.66 -12.86
C ALA A 69 -20.41 -0.83 -12.53
N SER A 70 -20.78 -0.64 -11.26
CA SER A 70 -22.18 -0.68 -10.82
C SER A 70 -22.99 0.47 -11.42
N ALA A 71 -22.41 1.68 -11.48
CA ALA A 71 -23.04 2.83 -12.11
C ALA A 71 -23.20 2.65 -13.63
N ALA A 72 -22.15 2.18 -14.31
CA ALA A 72 -22.17 1.91 -15.75
C ALA A 72 -23.22 0.85 -16.14
N SER A 73 -23.47 -0.11 -15.26
CA SER A 73 -24.46 -1.18 -15.49
C SER A 73 -25.91 -0.75 -15.18
N GLY A 74 -26.15 0.52 -14.85
CA GLY A 74 -27.48 1.05 -14.55
C GLY A 74 -28.01 0.66 -13.18
N TYR A 75 -27.17 0.14 -12.28
CA TYR A 75 -27.61 -0.24 -10.93
C TYR A 75 -27.75 0.95 -9.96
N THR A 76 -27.32 2.18 -10.31
CA THR A 76 -27.28 3.33 -9.37
C THR A 76 -28.05 4.57 -9.80
N HIS A 77 -28.86 5.09 -8.87
CA HIS A 77 -28.58 6.41 -8.28
C HIS A 77 -28.34 6.34 -6.75
N ASN A 78 -28.66 5.23 -6.06
CA ASN A 78 -28.47 5.14 -4.60
C ASN A 78 -28.37 3.68 -4.08
N ILE A 79 -27.27 2.97 -4.37
CA ILE A 79 -27.03 1.58 -3.88
C ILE A 79 -26.81 1.54 -2.35
N LEU A 80 -26.34 2.65 -1.76
CA LEU A 80 -25.97 2.72 -0.33
C LEU A 80 -27.16 2.77 0.64
N TRP A 81 -28.36 3.17 0.19
CA TRP A 81 -29.48 3.48 1.08
C TRP A 81 -30.62 2.45 1.14
N ALA A 82 -30.81 1.60 0.14
CA ALA A 82 -31.76 0.48 0.21
C ALA A 82 -31.56 -0.54 -0.93
N PRO A 83 -31.00 -1.73 -0.67
CA PRO A 83 -31.00 -2.80 -1.66
C PRO A 83 -32.41 -3.41 -1.74
N SER A 84 -33.25 -2.85 -2.62
CA SER A 84 -34.58 -3.36 -2.95
C SER A 84 -34.56 -4.76 -3.57
N ASP A 85 -33.42 -5.14 -4.18
CA ASP A 85 -33.26 -6.33 -5.01
C ASP A 85 -31.99 -7.10 -4.65
N PRO A 86 -31.97 -8.44 -4.79
CA PRO A 86 -30.81 -9.28 -4.46
C PRO A 86 -29.55 -8.92 -5.28
N ARG A 87 -29.73 -8.44 -6.52
CA ARG A 87 -28.62 -7.98 -7.38
C ARG A 87 -27.96 -6.72 -6.83
N ARG A 88 -28.74 -5.78 -6.27
CA ARG A 88 -28.23 -4.56 -5.64
C ARG A 88 -27.52 -4.87 -4.32
N ALA A 89 -28.04 -5.84 -3.56
CA ALA A 89 -27.36 -6.34 -2.37
C ALA A 89 -25.98 -6.94 -2.71
N LEU A 90 -25.89 -7.74 -3.79
CA LEU A 90 -24.63 -8.29 -4.26
C LEU A 90 -23.66 -7.20 -4.72
N ALA A 91 -24.13 -6.22 -5.50
CA ALA A 91 -23.30 -5.10 -5.97
C ALA A 91 -22.74 -4.28 -4.79
N LEU A 92 -23.55 -4.00 -3.77
CA LEU A 92 -23.11 -3.34 -2.54
C LEU A 92 -22.04 -4.16 -1.82
N ALA A 93 -22.27 -5.47 -1.65
CA ALA A 93 -21.34 -6.37 -0.97
C ALA A 93 -19.98 -6.40 -1.67
N VAL A 94 -19.95 -6.56 -2.99
CA VAL A 94 -18.72 -6.59 -3.79
C VAL A 94 -17.98 -5.25 -3.74
N THR A 95 -18.71 -4.13 -3.75
CA THR A 95 -18.11 -2.79 -3.71
C THR A 95 -17.44 -2.50 -2.37
N VAL A 96 -18.08 -2.84 -1.25
CA VAL A 96 -17.57 -2.52 0.10
C VAL A 96 -16.59 -3.58 0.62
N ALA A 97 -16.65 -4.82 0.13
CA ALA A 97 -15.82 -5.93 0.60
C ALA A 97 -14.31 -5.62 0.65
N PRO A 98 -13.67 -5.03 -0.39
CA PRO A 98 -12.24 -4.72 -0.34
C PRO A 98 -11.85 -3.84 0.86
N LEU A 99 -12.64 -2.81 1.15
CA LEU A 99 -12.41 -1.92 2.29
C LEU A 99 -12.67 -2.64 3.63
N ALA A 100 -13.76 -3.40 3.72
CA ALA A 100 -14.12 -4.15 4.93
C ALA A 100 -13.04 -5.18 5.30
N ILE A 101 -12.51 -5.91 4.30
CA ILE A 101 -11.45 -6.90 4.48
C ILE A 101 -10.17 -6.24 5.01
N VAL A 102 -9.71 -5.15 4.38
CA VAL A 102 -8.49 -4.46 4.83
C VAL A 102 -8.66 -3.88 6.23
N ALA A 103 -9.83 -3.30 6.55
CA ALA A 103 -10.15 -2.80 7.88
C ALA A 103 -10.13 -3.91 8.94
N ALA A 104 -10.76 -5.06 8.66
CA ALA A 104 -10.81 -6.20 9.56
C ALA A 104 -9.40 -6.77 9.83
N LEU A 105 -8.59 -6.98 8.79
CA LEU A 105 -7.22 -7.46 8.94
C LEU A 105 -6.35 -6.49 9.73
N ALA A 106 -6.50 -5.18 9.50
CA ALA A 106 -5.78 -4.15 10.25
C ALA A 106 -6.20 -4.11 11.72
N ALA A 107 -7.47 -4.34 12.03
CA ALA A 107 -7.98 -4.43 13.40
C ALA A 107 -7.45 -5.68 14.12
N VAL A 108 -7.53 -6.86 13.50
CA VAL A 108 -6.99 -8.10 14.06
C VAL A 108 -5.48 -8.00 14.30
N GLY A 109 -4.74 -7.40 13.36
CA GLY A 109 -3.30 -7.16 13.51
C GLY A 109 -2.97 -6.24 14.68
N ARG A 110 -3.78 -5.21 14.94
CA ARG A 110 -3.62 -4.31 16.09
C ARG A 110 -3.92 -5.02 17.41
N VAL A 111 -4.98 -5.83 17.47
CA VAL A 111 -5.33 -6.61 18.69
C VAL A 111 -4.22 -7.59 19.04
N ARG A 112 -3.66 -8.31 18.07
CA ARG A 112 -2.56 -9.25 18.31
C ARG A 112 -1.31 -8.58 18.87
N ARG A 113 -0.94 -7.39 18.37
CA ARG A 113 0.22 -6.64 18.87
C ARG A 113 0.05 -6.05 20.27
N ARG A 114 -1.19 -5.89 20.76
CA ARG A 114 -1.45 -5.40 22.13
C ARG A 114 -1.42 -6.51 23.18
N ARG A 115 -1.51 -7.78 22.76
CA ARG A 115 -1.52 -8.95 23.65
C ARG A 115 -0.15 -9.62 23.79
N ALA A 116 0.82 -9.24 22.97
CA ALA A 116 2.21 -9.69 23.02
C ALA A 116 3.08 -8.60 23.66
#